data_AF-A0A183SBL0-F1
#
_entry.id   AF-A0A183SBL0-F1
#
_cell.length_a   1.000
_cell.length_b   1.000
_cell.length_c   1.000
_cell.angle_alpha   90.00
_cell.angle_beta   90.00
_cell.angle_gamma   90.00
#
_symmetry.space_group_name_H-M   'P 1'
#
loop_
_entity.id
_entity.type
_entity.pdbx_description
1 polymer ?
#
loop_
_entity_poly.entity_id
_entity_poly.type
_entity_poly.pdbx_seq_one_letter_code
_entity_poly.pdbx_strand_id
1 'polypeptide(L)'
;MGDHNEEHDNHSFEITREDLFRPFREPWHTKYVLPFLGSLIDKPVTLFRGMYSFPLFHWFAEYFVEKVQRKPVPYYHRRFARVPDIDTCPVGDDICIIEANEQFHRDRLVDANIVRLLRERRDACKRWYDRDYEDMQRFCKKYFDEHDEAATNFFIKCE
;
A
#
# COMPACT_ATOMS: atom_id res chain seq x y z
N MET A 1 -9.51 -43.36 13.33
CA MET A 1 -10.56 -42.50 13.90
C MET A 1 -9.89 -41.33 14.59
N GLY A 2 -9.82 -40.17 13.93
CA GLY A 2 -10.38 -38.90 14.44
C GLY A 2 -9.34 -38.15 15.28
N ASP A 3 -9.00 -36.87 15.09
CA ASP A 3 -9.67 -35.77 14.41
C ASP A 3 -8.66 -34.81 13.77
N HIS A 4 -9.09 -34.23 12.65
CA HIS A 4 -8.48 -33.07 12.02
C HIS A 4 -8.87 -31.81 12.79
N ASN A 5 -7.90 -31.04 13.26
CA ASN A 5 -8.10 -29.62 13.52
C ASN A 5 -7.49 -28.86 12.33
N GLU A 6 -8.33 -28.64 11.31
CA GLU A 6 -8.09 -27.64 10.29
C GLU A 6 -8.40 -26.27 10.91
N GLU A 7 -7.35 -25.57 11.32
CA GLU A 7 -7.41 -24.16 11.69
C GLU A 7 -7.57 -23.37 10.39
N HIS A 8 -8.82 -23.06 10.04
CA HIS A 8 -9.12 -22.10 8.99
C HIS A 8 -8.70 -20.71 9.48
N ASP A 9 -7.50 -20.29 9.09
CA ASP A 9 -7.07 -18.90 9.15
C ASP A 9 -7.95 -18.06 8.21
N ASN A 10 -9.15 -17.73 8.69
CA ASN A 10 -9.98 -16.68 8.14
C ASN A 10 -9.32 -15.35 8.48
N HIS A 11 -8.22 -15.03 7.79
CA HIS A 11 -7.74 -13.65 7.69
C HIS A 11 -8.72 -12.85 6.84
N SER A 12 -9.94 -12.62 7.36
CA SER A 12 -10.60 -11.37 7.08
C SER A 12 -9.66 -10.30 7.61
N PHE A 13 -8.95 -9.63 6.70
CA PHE A 13 -8.11 -8.48 7.02
C PHE A 13 -9.04 -7.37 7.49
N GLU A 14 -9.45 -7.47 8.76
CA GLU A 14 -10.24 -6.46 9.42
C GLU A 14 -9.29 -5.33 9.71
N ILE A 15 -9.24 -4.36 8.79
CA ILE A 15 -8.43 -3.18 8.96
C ILE A 15 -9.06 -2.40 10.09
N THR A 16 -8.49 -2.59 11.27
CA THR A 16 -8.92 -1.84 12.45
C THR A 16 -8.69 -0.36 12.18
N ARG A 17 -9.59 0.47 12.72
CA ARG A 17 -9.48 1.92 12.62
C ARG A 17 -8.11 2.38 13.11
N GLU A 18 -7.64 1.75 14.18
CA GLU A 18 -6.36 2.00 14.83
C GLU A 18 -5.18 1.69 13.90
N ASP A 19 -5.21 0.60 13.14
CA ASP A 19 -4.15 0.23 12.19
C ASP A 19 -4.10 1.18 10.98
N LEU A 20 -5.26 1.67 10.55
CA LEU A 20 -5.37 2.66 9.48
C LEU A 20 -4.83 4.05 9.90
N PHE A 21 -5.09 4.46 11.14
CA PHE A 21 -4.68 5.77 11.67
C PHE A 21 -3.35 5.77 12.43
N ARG A 22 -2.73 4.60 12.68
CA ARG A 22 -1.43 4.55 13.35
C ARG A 22 -0.44 5.40 12.55
N PRO A 23 0.24 6.40 13.14
CA PRO A 23 1.29 7.09 12.40
C PRO A 23 2.33 6.04 12.00
N PHE A 24 2.84 6.10 10.77
CA PHE A 24 4.02 5.32 10.39
C PHE A 24 5.16 5.75 11.33
N ARG A 25 5.39 5.00 12.40
CA ARG A 25 6.52 5.20 13.30
C ARG A 25 7.70 4.54 12.62
N GLU A 26 8.55 5.36 12.03
CA GLU A 26 9.84 4.92 11.53
C GLU A 26 10.54 4.11 12.64
N PRO A 27 11.11 2.94 12.34
CA PRO A 27 11.83 2.18 13.34
C PRO A 27 12.89 3.04 14.03
N TRP A 28 13.12 2.84 15.33
CA TRP A 28 14.08 3.65 16.10
C TRP A 28 15.48 3.67 15.47
N HIS A 29 15.88 2.57 14.81
CA HIS A 29 17.15 2.48 14.11
C HIS A 29 17.22 3.41 12.88
N THR A 30 16.12 3.63 12.18
CA THR A 30 16.08 4.49 11.00
C THR A 30 16.25 5.96 11.39
N LYS A 31 15.68 6.36 12.54
CA LYS A 31 15.71 7.74 13.03
C LYS A 31 16.99 8.09 13.80
N TYR A 32 17.60 7.14 14.52
CA TYR A 32 18.73 7.41 15.41
C TYR A 32 20.03 6.68 15.04
N VAL A 33 19.97 5.52 14.38
CA VAL A 33 21.17 4.70 14.05
C VAL A 33 21.68 5.00 12.65
N LEU A 34 20.81 5.11 11.66
CA LEU A 34 21.18 5.44 10.28
C LEU A 34 21.82 6.83 10.09
N PRO A 35 21.41 7.92 10.76
CA PRO A 35 22.12 9.21 10.62
C PRO A 35 23.52 9.21 11.26
N PHE A 36 23.74 8.44 12.33
CA PHE A 36 25.07 8.25 12.93
C PHE A 36 26.03 7.47 12.01
N LEU A 37 25.50 6.51 11.24
CA LEU A 37 26.25 5.84 10.17
C LEU A 37 26.29 6.67 8.86
N GLY A 38 25.35 7.58 8.67
CA GLY A 38 25.17 8.39 7.46
C GLY A 38 26.25 9.44 7.24
N SER A 39 26.80 10.06 8.30
CA SER A 39 27.92 11.01 8.17
C SER A 39 29.24 10.34 7.73
N LEU A 40 29.33 9.00 7.82
CA LEU A 40 30.43 8.22 7.25
C LEU A 40 30.20 7.93 5.74
N ILE A 41 28.97 8.09 5.26
CA ILE A 41 28.47 7.75 3.91
C ILE A 41 28.01 9.01 3.14
N ASP A 42 28.33 10.22 3.63
CA ASP A 42 28.03 11.49 2.93
C ASP A 42 29.09 11.92 1.89
N LYS A 43 30.36 11.51 2.03
CA LYS A 43 31.39 11.70 0.97
C LYS A 43 31.24 10.80 -0.27
N PRO A 44 30.69 9.58 -0.23
CA PRO A 44 30.64 8.70 -1.37
C PRO A 44 29.38 8.84 -2.24
N VAL A 45 28.31 9.60 -1.96
CA VAL A 45 27.16 9.70 -2.90
C VAL A 45 27.55 10.31 -4.26
N THR A 46 28.52 11.22 -4.31
CA THR A 46 29.11 11.73 -5.55
C THR A 46 30.02 10.70 -6.23
N LEU A 47 30.75 9.89 -5.45
CA LEU A 47 31.55 8.78 -5.95
C LEU A 47 30.71 7.59 -6.43
N PHE A 48 29.60 7.25 -5.77
CA PHE A 48 28.65 6.22 -6.17
C PHE A 48 27.91 6.66 -7.42
N ARG A 49 27.44 7.91 -7.50
CA ARG A 49 26.87 8.47 -8.75
C ARG A 49 27.89 8.45 -9.90
N GLY A 50 29.18 8.69 -9.63
CA GLY A 50 30.27 8.49 -10.58
C GLY A 50 30.58 7.01 -10.88
N MET A 51 30.38 6.11 -9.91
CA MET A 51 30.61 4.68 -9.99
C MET A 51 29.56 3.97 -10.85
N TYR A 52 28.30 4.42 -10.80
CA TYR A 52 27.26 3.96 -11.75
C TYR A 52 27.50 4.48 -13.18
N SER A 53 28.27 5.56 -13.34
CA SER A 53 28.78 6.02 -14.64
C SER A 53 30.09 5.30 -15.04
N PHE A 54 30.64 4.46 -14.17
CA PHE A 54 31.86 3.71 -14.43
C PHE A 54 31.52 2.51 -15.33
N PRO A 55 32.16 2.36 -16.50
CA PRO A 55 31.75 1.40 -17.54
C PRO A 55 31.62 -0.03 -17.04
N LEU A 56 32.46 -0.43 -16.08
CA LEU A 56 32.44 -1.76 -15.49
C LEU A 56 31.15 -2.02 -14.70
N PHE A 57 30.70 -1.09 -13.87
CA PHE A 57 29.51 -1.27 -13.04
C PHE A 57 28.22 -1.24 -13.87
N HIS A 58 28.18 -0.35 -14.87
CA HIS A 58 27.11 -0.32 -15.87
C HIS A 58 27.03 -1.66 -16.62
N TRP A 59 28.17 -2.16 -17.12
CA TRP A 59 28.26 -3.45 -17.80
C TRP A 59 27.83 -4.62 -16.91
N PHE A 60 28.23 -4.64 -15.63
CA PHE A 60 27.79 -5.69 -14.69
C PHE A 60 26.29 -5.62 -14.40
N ALA A 61 25.74 -4.42 -14.22
CA ALA A 61 24.31 -4.23 -13.99
C ALA A 61 23.48 -4.66 -15.21
N GLU A 62 23.87 -4.25 -16.41
CA GLU A 62 23.24 -4.68 -17.67
C GLU A 62 23.36 -6.18 -17.87
N TYR A 63 24.55 -6.76 -17.69
CA TYR A 63 24.78 -8.20 -17.81
C TYR A 63 23.85 -9.00 -16.88
N PHE A 64 23.69 -8.56 -15.63
CA PHE A 64 22.83 -9.24 -14.68
C PHE A 64 21.35 -9.06 -15.02
N VAL A 65 20.93 -7.85 -15.42
CA VAL A 65 19.55 -7.57 -15.84
C VAL A 65 19.17 -8.38 -17.09
N GLU A 66 20.04 -8.44 -18.10
CA GLU A 66 19.83 -9.22 -19.33
C GLU A 66 19.78 -10.73 -19.07
N LYS A 67 20.62 -11.24 -18.16
CA LYS A 67 20.64 -12.67 -17.77
C LYS A 67 19.45 -13.06 -16.90
N VAL A 68 18.93 -12.14 -16.09
CA VAL A 68 17.75 -12.34 -15.24
C VAL A 68 16.44 -12.08 -15.99
N GLN A 69 16.46 -11.26 -17.05
CA GLN A 69 15.32 -11.02 -17.92
C GLN A 69 14.91 -12.31 -18.64
N ARG A 70 14.03 -13.07 -17.98
CA ARG A 70 13.12 -14.01 -18.64
C ARG A 70 12.40 -13.24 -19.75
N LYS A 71 12.13 -13.88 -20.89
CA LYS A 71 11.30 -13.31 -21.97
C LYS A 71 10.06 -12.68 -21.32
N PRO A 72 9.73 -11.40 -21.61
CA PRO A 72 8.63 -10.73 -20.92
C PRO A 72 7.34 -11.50 -21.20
N VAL A 73 6.81 -12.16 -20.17
CA VAL A 73 5.49 -12.79 -20.23
C VAL A 73 4.46 -11.67 -20.07
N PRO A 74 3.51 -11.51 -21.01
CA PRO A 74 2.50 -10.47 -20.88
C PRO A 74 1.62 -10.77 -19.66
N TYR A 75 1.49 -9.79 -18.77
CA TYR A 75 0.56 -9.83 -17.64
C TYR A 75 -0.58 -8.85 -17.88
N TYR A 76 -1.81 -9.27 -17.59
CA TYR A 76 -3.01 -8.45 -17.72
C TYR A 76 -3.70 -8.30 -16.38
N HIS A 77 -4.23 -7.10 -16.12
CA HIS A 77 -5.07 -6.87 -14.95
C HIS A 77 -6.43 -7.54 -15.16
N ARG A 78 -6.85 -8.36 -14.18
CA ARG A 78 -8.17 -8.98 -14.20
C ARG A 78 -9.25 -7.91 -14.09
N ARG A 79 -10.25 -7.97 -14.97
CA ARG A 79 -11.44 -7.12 -14.94
C ARG A 79 -12.62 -7.98 -14.54
N PHE A 80 -13.30 -7.60 -13.47
CA PHE A 80 -14.54 -8.24 -13.03
C PHE A 80 -15.73 -7.45 -13.58
N ALA A 81 -16.71 -8.15 -14.13
CA ALA A 81 -17.98 -7.53 -14.49
C ALA A 81 -18.76 -7.20 -13.21
N ARG A 82 -19.65 -6.20 -13.30
CA ARG A 82 -20.56 -5.87 -12.21
C ARG A 82 -21.68 -6.92 -12.16
N VAL A 83 -21.98 -7.38 -10.94
CA VAL A 83 -23.10 -8.24 -10.58
C VAL A 83 -24.21 -7.35 -10.02
N PRO A 84 -25.50 -7.72 -10.13
CA PRO A 84 -26.57 -7.07 -9.37
C PRO A 84 -26.25 -6.97 -7.87
N ASP A 85 -26.67 -5.86 -7.25
CA ASP A 85 -26.52 -5.67 -5.81
C ASP A 85 -27.51 -6.56 -5.02
N ILE A 86 -27.20 -6.81 -3.75
CA ILE A 86 -27.97 -7.70 -2.88
C ILE A 86 -29.47 -7.33 -2.78
N ASP A 87 -29.77 -6.03 -2.84
CA ASP A 87 -31.14 -5.49 -2.73
C ASP A 87 -32.03 -5.91 -3.90
N THR A 88 -31.42 -6.27 -5.03
CA THR A 88 -32.14 -6.67 -6.25
C THR A 88 -32.34 -8.19 -6.34
N CYS A 89 -31.69 -8.97 -5.48
CA CYS A 89 -31.80 -10.43 -5.49
C CYS A 89 -33.16 -10.89 -4.93
N PRO A 90 -33.82 -11.88 -5.57
CA PRO A 90 -35.04 -12.47 -5.03
C PRO A 90 -34.74 -13.30 -3.78
N VAL A 91 -35.70 -13.34 -2.85
CA VAL A 91 -35.56 -14.10 -1.59
C VAL A 91 -35.48 -15.60 -1.89
N GLY A 92 -34.39 -16.24 -1.45
CA GLY A 92 -34.15 -17.69 -1.64
C GLY A 92 -33.31 -18.06 -2.86
N ASP A 93 -32.81 -17.09 -3.62
CA ASP A 93 -31.78 -17.33 -4.64
C ASP A 93 -30.38 -17.21 -4.03
N ASP A 94 -29.87 -18.34 -3.55
CA ASP A 94 -28.55 -18.42 -2.90
C ASP A 94 -27.41 -18.04 -3.87
N ILE A 95 -27.55 -18.29 -5.17
CA ILE A 95 -26.50 -17.98 -6.16
C ILE A 95 -26.37 -16.47 -6.32
N CYS A 96 -27.49 -15.75 -6.47
CA CYS A 96 -27.50 -14.29 -6.56
C CYS A 96 -26.86 -13.66 -5.32
N ILE A 97 -27.20 -14.16 -4.13
CA ILE A 97 -26.68 -13.66 -2.85
C ILE A 97 -25.16 -13.89 -2.76
N ILE A 98 -24.67 -15.07 -3.14
CA ILE A 98 -23.24 -15.39 -3.12
C ILE A 98 -22.45 -14.48 -4.06
N GLU A 99 -22.90 -14.31 -5.31
CA GLU A 99 -22.20 -13.47 -6.29
C GLU A 99 -22.17 -11.99 -5.87
N ALA A 100 -23.29 -11.49 -5.34
CA ALA A 100 -23.39 -10.12 -4.82
C ALA A 100 -22.45 -9.93 -3.61
N ASN A 101 -22.39 -10.90 -2.70
CA ASN A 101 -21.51 -10.83 -1.54
C ASN A 101 -20.03 -10.87 -1.95
N GLU A 102 -19.65 -11.71 -2.92
CA GLU A 102 -18.29 -11.71 -3.48
C GLU A 102 -17.92 -10.38 -4.14
N GLN A 103 -18.86 -9.75 -4.84
CA GLN A 103 -18.70 -8.42 -5.42
C GLN A 103 -18.44 -7.37 -4.32
N PHE A 104 -19.23 -7.40 -3.25
CA PHE A 104 -19.07 -6.52 -2.10
C PHE A 104 -17.70 -6.71 -1.42
N HIS A 105 -17.28 -7.96 -1.17
CA HIS A 105 -15.97 -8.24 -0.58
C HIS A 105 -14.82 -7.70 -1.43
N ARG A 106 -14.88 -7.88 -2.76
CA ARG A 106 -13.88 -7.34 -3.68
C ARG A 106 -13.83 -5.82 -3.65
N ASP A 107 -14.99 -5.17 -3.68
CA ASP A 107 -15.08 -3.71 -3.64
C ASP A 107 -14.54 -3.14 -2.31
N ARG A 108 -14.82 -3.82 -1.19
CA ARG A 108 -14.26 -3.45 0.13
C ARG A 108 -12.74 -3.52 0.17
N LEU A 109 -12.14 -4.55 -0.46
CA LEU A 109 -10.68 -4.65 -0.59
C LEU A 109 -10.09 -3.53 -1.47
N VAL A 110 -10.81 -3.11 -2.50
CA VAL A 110 -10.41 -1.95 -3.33
C VAL A 110 -10.45 -0.67 -2.51
N ASP A 111 -11.55 -0.41 -1.78
CA ASP A 111 -11.72 0.78 -0.95
C ASP A 111 -10.64 0.85 0.15
N ALA A 112 -10.28 -0.27 0.77
CA ALA A 112 -9.17 -0.38 1.71
C ALA A 112 -7.82 0.07 1.10
N ASN A 113 -7.53 -0.34 -0.13
CA ASN A 113 -6.31 0.06 -0.83
C ASN A 113 -6.33 1.54 -1.23
N ILE A 114 -7.50 2.11 -1.52
CA ILE A 114 -7.66 3.55 -1.78
C ILE A 114 -7.26 4.35 -0.54
N VAL A 115 -7.78 4.00 0.64
CA VAL A 115 -7.43 4.73 1.87
C VAL A 115 -5.95 4.59 2.20
N ARG A 116 -5.37 3.39 1.99
CA ARG A 116 -3.92 3.18 2.13
C ARG A 116 -3.11 4.09 1.21
N LEU A 117 -3.49 4.23 -0.06
CA LEU A 117 -2.81 5.13 -1.01
C LEU A 117 -2.90 6.60 -0.58
N LEU A 118 -4.06 7.05 -0.10
CA LEU A 118 -4.23 8.41 0.40
C LEU A 118 -3.37 8.67 1.65
N ARG A 119 -3.24 7.67 2.52
CA ARG A 119 -2.34 7.72 3.67
C ARG A 119 -0.89 7.86 3.24
N GLU A 120 -0.44 7.09 2.25
CA GLU A 120 0.92 7.20 1.72
C GLU A 120 1.20 8.60 1.15
N ARG A 121 0.22 9.22 0.46
CA ARG A 121 0.32 10.61 -0.02
C ARG A 121 0.44 11.63 1.09
N ARG A 122 -0.42 11.52 2.10
CA ARG A 122 -0.40 12.38 3.30
C ARG A 122 0.94 12.28 4.02
N ASP A 123 1.43 11.06 4.24
CA ASP A 123 2.70 10.81 4.93
C ASP A 123 3.91 11.26 4.10
N ALA A 124 3.86 11.14 2.77
CA ALA A 124 4.87 11.68 1.87
C ALA A 124 4.92 13.22 1.92
N CYS A 125 3.77 13.90 1.92
CA CYS A 125 3.70 15.34 2.06
C CYS A 125 4.28 15.78 3.41
N LYS A 126 3.87 15.14 4.50
CA LYS A 126 4.39 15.41 5.84
C LYS A 126 5.91 15.29 5.91
N ARG A 127 6.48 14.24 5.32
CA ARG A 127 7.93 14.00 5.30
C ARG A 127 8.68 15.07 4.50
N TRP A 128 8.10 15.58 3.41
CA TRP A 128 8.72 16.62 2.60
C TRP A 128 8.81 17.96 3.35
N TYR A 129 7.78 18.31 4.12
CA TYR A 129 7.68 19.56 4.88
C TYR A 129 8.01 19.40 6.38
N ASP A 130 8.70 18.33 6.79
CA ASP A 130 8.95 18.00 8.21
C ASP A 130 9.80 19.03 8.97
N ARG A 131 10.37 20.02 8.25
CA ARG A 131 11.23 21.07 8.82
C ARG A 131 10.44 22.19 9.51
N ASP A 132 9.27 22.54 8.97
CA ASP A 132 8.47 23.68 9.41
C ASP A 132 6.99 23.29 9.53
N TYR A 133 6.45 23.39 10.75
CA TYR A 133 5.07 22.98 11.05
C TYR A 133 4.01 23.83 10.32
N GLU A 134 4.29 25.11 10.11
CA GLU A 134 3.38 26.05 9.44
C GLU A 134 3.22 25.71 7.94
N ASP A 135 4.31 25.35 7.28
CA ASP A 135 4.31 24.92 5.87
C ASP A 135 3.60 23.57 5.70
N MET A 136 3.82 22.63 6.63
CA MET A 136 3.11 21.35 6.63
C MET A 136 1.58 21.56 6.66
N GLN A 137 1.08 22.43 7.54
CA GLN A 137 -0.36 22.71 7.58
C GLN A 137 -0.83 23.38 6.28
N ARG A 138 -0.09 24.35 5.75
CA ARG A 138 -0.52 25.11 4.57
C ARG A 138 -0.60 24.26 3.30
N PHE A 139 0.41 23.43 3.06
CA PHE A 139 0.52 22.65 1.82
C PHE A 139 -0.13 21.26 1.94
N CYS A 140 -0.02 20.61 3.10
CA CYS A 140 -0.51 19.24 3.24
C CYS A 140 -1.99 19.15 3.67
N LYS A 141 -2.65 20.25 4.05
CA LYS A 141 -4.05 20.27 4.50
C LYS A 141 -4.97 19.47 3.58
N LYS A 142 -4.89 19.70 2.26
CA LYS A 142 -5.72 18.99 1.28
C LYS A 142 -5.59 17.46 1.39
N TYR A 143 -4.38 16.95 1.59
CA TYR A 143 -4.15 15.50 1.71
C TYR A 143 -4.64 14.93 3.04
N PHE A 144 -4.64 15.74 4.10
CA PHE A 144 -5.27 15.36 5.37
C PHE A 144 -6.79 15.25 5.19
N ASP A 145 -7.41 16.29 4.63
CA ASP A 145 -8.85 16.33 4.41
C ASP A 145 -9.32 15.16 3.51
N GLU A 146 -8.64 14.90 2.39
CA GLU A 146 -8.93 13.78 1.48
C GLU A 146 -8.80 12.41 2.18
N HIS A 147 -7.76 12.23 3.00
CA HIS A 147 -7.56 10.99 3.74
C HIS A 147 -8.66 10.78 4.79
N ASP A 148 -9.01 11.83 5.53
CA ASP A 148 -9.96 11.74 6.64
C ASP A 148 -11.40 11.56 6.15
N GLU A 149 -11.77 12.21 5.05
CA GLU A 149 -13.04 11.98 4.36
C GLU A 149 -13.13 10.53 3.83
N ALA A 150 -12.10 10.06 3.12
CA ALA A 150 -12.09 8.71 2.58
C ALA A 150 -12.12 7.64 3.67
N ALA A 151 -11.36 7.83 4.76
CA ALA A 151 -11.40 6.94 5.91
C ALA A 151 -12.79 6.92 6.55
N THR A 152 -13.41 8.09 6.74
CA THR A 152 -14.78 8.20 7.29
C THR A 152 -15.80 7.48 6.41
N ASN A 153 -15.76 7.70 5.09
CA ASN A 153 -16.64 7.02 4.14
C ASN A 153 -16.45 5.50 4.14
N PHE A 154 -15.21 5.03 4.27
CA PHE A 154 -14.91 3.59 4.38
C PHE A 154 -15.54 2.97 5.63
N PHE A 155 -15.47 3.65 6.78
CA PHE A 155 -16.06 3.13 8.03
C PHE A 155 -17.59 3.20 8.04
N ILE A 156 -18.20 4.25 7.50
CA ILE A 156 -19.67 4.37 7.40
C ILE A 156 -20.25 3.23 6.55
N LYS A 157 -19.55 2.82 5.49
CA LYS A 157 -20.00 1.74 4.59
C LYS A 157 -19.90 0.34 5.22
N CYS A 158 -19.25 0.20 6.38
CA CYS A 158 -19.05 -1.06 7.08
C CYS A 158 -20.00 -1.28 8.27
N GLU A 159 -20.83 -0.30 8.60
CA GLU A 159 -21.87 -0.35 9.65
C GLU A 159 -23.24 -0.62 9.02
#